data_AF-A0A1V6BB80-F1
#
_entry.id   AF-A0A1V6BB80-F1
#
_cell.length_a   1.000
_cell.length_b   1.000
_cell.length_c   1.000
_cell.angle_alpha   90.00
_cell.angle_beta   90.00
_cell.angle_gamma   90.00
#
_symmetry.space_group_name_H-M   'P 1'
#
loop_
_entity.id
_entity.type
_entity.pdbx_description
1 polymer ?
#
loop_
_entity_poly.entity_id
_entity_poly.type
_entity_poly.pdbx_seq_one_letter_code
_entity_poly.pdbx_strand_id
1 'polypeptide(L)'
;MKNQTDLSKGPGVYIPPPLFYVLFYFIGILLQKNIPVHSDLFNRNVLNFFAVILLLAAIYFIARSLFQFFKTKNTVILIKRATALQTNNIYAFTRNPMYLGLALVYLAIACIFGNWWHIIIFPLLIIFVQEYIIKKEEKYLEKEFGEEYLNYKKKVRRWI
;
A
#
# COMPACT_ATOMS: atom_id res chain seq x y z
N MET A 1 -29.19 10.36 25.34
CA MET A 1 -28.68 9.03 24.92
C MET A 1 -27.83 9.22 23.68
N LYS A 2 -26.50 9.15 23.79
CA LYS A 2 -25.58 9.25 22.64
C LYS A 2 -25.70 7.96 21.83
N ASN A 3 -26.14 8.07 20.58
CA ASN A 3 -26.24 6.95 19.65
C ASN A 3 -24.89 6.22 19.54
N GLN A 4 -24.89 4.95 19.94
CA GLN A 4 -23.87 3.97 19.62
C GLN A 4 -23.93 3.66 18.12
N THR A 5 -23.50 4.57 17.26
CA THR A 5 -23.41 4.31 15.82
C THR A 5 -22.15 3.51 15.51
N ASP A 6 -22.34 2.23 15.21
CA ASP A 6 -21.56 1.44 14.23
C ASP A 6 -20.08 1.12 14.54
N LEU A 7 -19.72 0.87 15.81
CA LEU A 7 -18.38 0.38 16.21
C LEU A 7 -18.08 -1.07 15.79
N SER A 8 -18.97 -1.72 15.02
CA SER A 8 -18.85 -3.13 14.62
C SER A 8 -18.27 -3.36 13.23
N LYS A 9 -18.05 -2.30 12.44
CA LYS A 9 -17.57 -2.41 11.06
C LYS A 9 -16.16 -1.83 10.96
N GLY A 10 -15.25 -2.53 10.26
CA GLY A 10 -13.89 -2.07 10.01
C GLY A 10 -13.84 -0.74 9.23
N PRO A 11 -12.69 -0.32 8.69
CA PRO A 11 -12.53 1.00 8.05
C PRO A 11 -13.41 1.31 6.81
N GLY A 12 -14.35 0.45 6.44
CA GLY A 12 -15.31 0.68 5.36
C GLY A 12 -14.69 0.62 3.98
N VAL A 13 -13.56 -0.08 3.86
CA VAL A 13 -12.87 -0.31 2.58
C VAL A 13 -13.24 -1.72 2.10
N TYR A 14 -14.27 -1.78 1.25
CA TYR A 14 -14.81 -3.05 0.74
C TYR A 14 -13.98 -3.66 -0.38
N ILE A 15 -13.28 -2.82 -1.15
CA ILE A 15 -12.46 -3.25 -2.27
C ILE A 15 -11.05 -3.55 -1.75
N PRO A 16 -10.54 -4.79 -1.92
CA PRO A 16 -9.17 -5.14 -1.53
C PRO A 16 -8.16 -4.19 -2.19
N PRO A 17 -7.24 -3.59 -1.41
CA PRO A 17 -6.26 -2.64 -1.93
C PRO A 17 -5.47 -3.12 -3.16
N PRO A 18 -5.03 -4.39 -3.27
CA PRO A 18 -4.32 -4.87 -4.44
C PRO A 18 -5.05 -4.65 -5.77
N LEU A 19 -6.39 -4.61 -5.77
CA LEU A 19 -7.17 -4.38 -6.99
C LEU A 19 -6.96 -2.98 -7.56
N PHE A 20 -6.68 -1.97 -6.73
CA PHE A 20 -6.37 -0.63 -7.23
C PHE A 20 -5.00 -0.57 -7.91
N TYR A 21 -4.00 -1.28 -7.39
CA TYR A 21 -2.70 -1.39 -8.05
C TYR A 21 -2.83 -2.07 -9.42
N VAL A 22 -3.62 -3.14 -9.49
CA VAL A 22 -3.93 -3.85 -10.74
C VAL A 22 -4.69 -2.94 -11.72
N LEU A 23 -5.70 -2.20 -11.25
CA LEU A 23 -6.45 -1.25 -12.07
C LEU A 23 -5.54 -0.18 -12.68
N PHE A 24 -4.71 0.47 -11.85
CA PHE A 24 -3.78 1.50 -12.32
C PHE A 24 -2.71 0.92 -13.26
N TYR A 25 -2.35 -0.35 -13.10
CA TYR A 25 -1.45 -1.02 -14.02
C TYR A 25 -2.09 -1.20 -15.41
N PHE A 26 -3.35 -1.63 -15.47
CA PHE A 26 -4.09 -1.72 -16.72
C PHE A 26 -4.33 -0.36 -17.37
N ILE A 27 -4.58 0.69 -16.59
CA ILE A 27 -4.65 2.06 -17.13
C ILE A 27 -3.33 2.42 -17.84
N GLY A 28 -2.18 2.10 -17.25
CA GLY A 28 -0.87 2.33 -17.89
C GLY A 28 -0.68 1.54 -19.19
N ILE A 29 -1.19 0.31 -19.27
CA ILE A 29 -1.19 -0.48 -20.52
C ILE A 29 -2.09 0.17 -21.56
N LEU A 30 -3.30 0.60 -21.18
CA LEU A 30 -4.24 1.25 -22.09
C LEU A 30 -3.67 2.56 -22.62
N LEU A 31 -3.03 3.37 -21.76
CA LEU A 31 -2.36 4.60 -22.21
C LEU A 31 -1.23 4.29 -23.17
N GLN A 32 -0.38 3.30 -22.91
CA GLN A 32 0.68 2.92 -23.85
C GLN A 32 0.12 2.41 -25.18
N LYS A 33 -1.00 1.70 -25.17
CA LYS A 33 -1.66 1.22 -26.38
C LYS A 33 -2.24 2.36 -27.23
N ASN A 34 -2.86 3.36 -26.59
CA ASN A 34 -3.52 4.47 -27.29
C ASN A 34 -2.56 5.64 -27.59
N ILE A 35 -1.54 5.83 -26.76
CA ILE A 35 -0.53 6.89 -26.87
C ILE A 35 0.84 6.22 -26.65
N PRO A 36 1.39 5.57 -27.68
CA PRO A 36 2.65 4.83 -27.55
C PRO A 36 3.81 5.78 -27.32
N VAL A 37 4.47 5.64 -26.16
CA VAL A 37 5.73 6.33 -25.88
C VAL A 37 6.87 5.35 -26.13
N HIS A 38 7.87 5.78 -26.91
CA HIS A 38 9.01 4.93 -27.21
C HIS A 38 9.81 4.62 -25.94
N SER A 39 10.16 3.35 -25.77
CA SER A 39 10.90 2.85 -24.61
C SER A 39 12.42 2.95 -24.78
N ASP A 40 12.91 3.64 -25.80
CA ASP A 40 14.32 3.60 -26.24
C ASP A 40 15.28 4.24 -25.21
N LEU A 41 14.75 5.06 -24.31
CA LEU A 41 15.47 5.64 -23.18
C LEU A 41 15.75 4.62 -22.06
N PHE A 42 15.11 3.45 -22.08
CA PHE A 42 15.23 2.47 -21.02
C PHE A 42 16.29 1.41 -21.36
N ASN A 43 17.42 1.47 -20.66
CA ASN A 43 18.37 0.36 -20.65
C ASN A 43 17.76 -0.85 -19.93
N ARG A 44 17.46 -1.91 -20.69
CA ARG A 44 16.78 -3.12 -20.19
C ARG A 44 17.56 -3.82 -19.07
N ASN A 45 18.89 -3.85 -19.15
CA ASN A 45 19.71 -4.47 -18.10
C ASN A 45 19.61 -3.70 -16.78
N VAL A 46 19.65 -2.37 -16.87
CA VAL A 46 19.50 -1.48 -15.71
C VAL A 46 18.11 -1.62 -15.10
N LEU A 47 17.05 -1.61 -15.92
CA LEU A 47 15.69 -1.79 -15.44
C LEU A 47 15.47 -3.16 -14.78
N ASN A 48 16.00 -4.24 -15.37
CA ASN A 48 15.88 -5.57 -14.79
C ASN A 48 16.59 -5.66 -13.44
N PHE A 49 17.77 -5.04 -13.31
CA PHE A 49 18.48 -4.94 -12.03
C PHE A 49 17.65 -4.23 -10.96
N PHE A 50 17.08 -3.06 -11.29
CA PHE A 50 16.18 -2.34 -10.37
C PHE A 50 14.91 -3.13 -10.07
N ALA A 51 14.32 -3.82 -11.05
CA ALA A 51 13.15 -4.65 -10.85
C ALA A 51 13.39 -5.74 -9.80
N VAL A 52 14.54 -6.42 -9.86
CA VAL A 52 14.91 -7.44 -8.87
C VAL A 52 15.05 -6.83 -7.49
N ILE A 53 15.73 -5.69 -7.35
CA ILE A 53 15.88 -4.99 -6.06
C ILE A 53 14.52 -4.60 -5.49
N LEU A 54 13.66 -3.99 -6.31
CA LEU A 54 12.32 -3.58 -5.93
C LEU A 54 11.46 -4.78 -5.51
N LEU A 55 11.57 -5.91 -6.20
CA LEU A 55 10.83 -7.12 -5.88
C LEU A 55 11.30 -7.74 -4.56
N LEU A 56 12.61 -7.81 -4.32
CA LEU A 56 13.16 -8.30 -3.05
C LEU A 56 12.73 -7.41 -1.87
N ALA A 57 12.76 -6.08 -2.05
CA ALA A 57 12.25 -5.14 -1.06
C ALA A 57 10.75 -5.33 -0.83
N ALA A 58 9.96 -5.48 -1.90
CA ALA A 58 8.52 -5.73 -1.82
C ALA A 58 8.21 -7.01 -1.03
N ILE A 59 8.88 -8.11 -1.36
CA ILE A 59 8.75 -9.39 -0.66
C ILE A 59 9.06 -9.21 0.82
N TYR A 60 10.15 -8.51 1.17
CA TYR A 60 10.49 -8.22 2.54
C TYR A 60 9.36 -7.49 3.29
N PHE A 61 8.86 -6.38 2.75
CA PHE A 61 7.80 -5.60 3.40
C PHE A 61 6.48 -6.38 3.53
N ILE A 62 6.06 -7.09 2.48
CA ILE A 62 4.83 -7.87 2.47
C ILE A 62 4.94 -9.05 3.44
N ALA A 63 6.00 -9.86 3.34
CA ALA A 63 6.19 -11.03 4.17
C ALA A 63 6.28 -10.67 5.66
N ARG A 64 7.02 -9.61 6.01
CA ARG A 64 7.13 -9.14 7.40
C ARG A 64 5.80 -8.59 7.92
N SER A 65 5.01 -7.93 7.08
CA SER A 65 3.67 -7.46 7.45
C SER A 65 2.74 -8.64 7.70
N LEU A 66 2.67 -9.61 6.78
CA LEU A 66 1.85 -10.82 6.92
C LEU A 66 2.25 -11.63 8.15
N PHE A 67 3.54 -11.86 8.36
CA PHE A 67 4.05 -12.57 9.54
C PHE A 67 3.58 -11.91 10.85
N GLN A 68 3.60 -10.58 10.89
CA GLN A 68 3.12 -9.82 12.05
C GLN A 68 1.61 -10.01 12.28
N PHE A 69 0.79 -10.01 11.22
CA PHE A 69 -0.65 -10.30 11.31
C PHE A 69 -0.91 -11.73 11.80
N PHE A 70 -0.20 -12.72 11.27
CA PHE A 70 -0.30 -14.10 11.73
C PHE A 70 0.08 -14.25 13.21
N LYS A 71 1.20 -13.66 13.61
CA LYS A 71 1.69 -13.71 15.01
C LYS A 71 0.71 -13.09 15.99
N THR A 72 0.02 -12.02 15.60
CA THR A 72 -0.91 -11.28 16.47
C THR A 72 -2.37 -11.70 16.32
N LYS A 73 -2.67 -12.69 15.46
CA LYS A 73 -4.03 -13.11 15.10
C LYS A 73 -4.92 -11.94 14.67
N ASN A 74 -4.31 -10.94 14.04
CA ASN A 74 -5.00 -9.75 13.54
C ASN A 74 -5.40 -9.96 12.07
N THR A 75 -6.26 -9.09 11.54
CA THR A 75 -6.83 -9.26 10.19
C THR A 75 -6.28 -8.25 9.20
N VAL A 76 -5.95 -8.73 8.00
CA VAL A 76 -5.59 -7.90 6.84
C VAL A 76 -6.85 -7.39 6.12
N ILE A 77 -8.03 -7.90 6.49
CA ILE A 77 -9.29 -7.57 5.83
C ILE A 77 -9.83 -6.27 6.42
N LEU A 78 -9.79 -5.20 5.61
CA LEU A 78 -10.21 -3.84 5.96
C LEU A 78 -11.73 -3.65 6.22
N ILE A 79 -12.48 -4.74 6.24
CA ILE A 79 -13.91 -4.76 6.60
C ILE A 79 -14.09 -5.31 8.01
N LYS A 80 -13.11 -6.06 8.53
CA LYS A 80 -13.13 -6.65 9.87
C LYS A 80 -12.49 -5.70 10.88
N ARG A 81 -12.93 -5.81 12.13
CA ARG A 81 -12.38 -5.06 13.26
C ARG A 81 -10.92 -5.49 13.50
N ALA A 82 -10.04 -4.51 13.73
CA ALA A 82 -8.67 -4.79 14.15
C ALA A 82 -8.67 -5.28 15.61
N THR A 83 -7.96 -6.38 15.90
CA THR A 83 -7.92 -6.97 17.25
C THR A 83 -6.80 -6.42 18.11
N ALA A 84 -5.76 -5.86 17.49
CA ALA A 84 -4.62 -5.25 18.17
C ALA A 84 -3.94 -4.20 17.30
N LEU A 85 -3.44 -3.13 17.91
CA LEU A 85 -2.64 -2.14 17.20
C LEU A 85 -1.23 -2.66 16.92
N GLN A 86 -0.78 -2.54 15.67
CA GLN A 86 0.56 -2.97 15.25
C GLN A 86 1.51 -1.77 15.22
N THR A 87 2.47 -1.72 16.15
CA THR A 87 3.44 -0.61 16.27
C THR A 87 4.90 -1.05 16.19
N ASN A 88 5.16 -2.36 16.23
CA ASN A 88 6.50 -2.93 16.34
C ASN A 88 6.97 -3.60 15.04
N ASN A 89 8.25 -3.97 15.00
CA ASN A 89 8.89 -4.64 13.86
C ASN A 89 8.76 -3.81 12.57
N ILE A 90 8.17 -4.36 11.52
CA ILE A 90 8.03 -3.68 10.22
C ILE A 90 7.18 -2.41 10.32
N TYR A 91 6.24 -2.37 11.28
CA TYR A 91 5.40 -1.22 11.56
C TYR A 91 6.14 -0.09 12.30
N ALA A 92 7.35 -0.32 12.82
CA ALA A 92 8.17 0.75 13.38
C ALA A 92 8.83 1.63 12.30
N PHE A 93 8.97 1.12 11.06
CA PHE A 93 9.58 1.85 9.95
C PHE A 93 8.58 2.74 9.21
N THR A 94 7.37 2.24 9.01
CA THR A 94 6.27 2.94 8.35
C THR A 94 4.96 2.42 8.91
N ARG A 95 3.94 3.28 9.00
CA ARG A 95 2.60 2.87 9.42
C ARG A 95 1.91 1.96 8.40
N ASN A 96 2.38 1.96 7.15
CA ASN A 96 1.73 1.31 6.01
C ASN A 96 2.66 0.36 5.23
N PRO A 97 3.34 -0.59 5.89
CA PRO A 97 4.38 -1.41 5.25
C PRO A 97 3.82 -2.34 4.17
N MET A 98 2.60 -2.84 4.33
CA MET A 98 1.93 -3.65 3.31
C MET A 98 1.68 -2.85 2.02
N TYR A 99 1.16 -1.62 2.15
CA TYR A 99 0.90 -0.74 1.01
C TYR A 99 2.19 -0.28 0.31
N LEU A 100 3.26 -0.08 1.09
CA LEU A 100 4.60 0.16 0.54
C LEU A 100 5.07 -1.05 -0.27
N GLY A 101 4.92 -2.26 0.25
CA GLY A 101 5.24 -3.48 -0.47
C GLY A 101 4.50 -3.60 -1.80
N LEU A 102 3.19 -3.32 -1.83
CA LEU A 102 2.39 -3.31 -3.05
C LEU A 102 2.85 -2.23 -4.05
N ALA A 103 3.23 -1.04 -3.56
CA ALA A 103 3.81 0.01 -4.39
C ALA A 103 5.14 -0.41 -5.03
N LEU A 104 5.99 -1.14 -4.27
CA LEU A 104 7.24 -1.68 -4.78
C LEU A 104 7.01 -2.80 -5.81
N VAL A 105 6.00 -3.67 -5.63
CA VAL A 105 5.61 -4.64 -6.67
C VAL A 105 5.19 -3.92 -7.94
N TYR A 106 4.36 -2.88 -7.84
CA TYR A 106 3.93 -2.10 -9.00
C TYR A 106 5.13 -1.52 -9.76
N LEU A 107 6.09 -0.91 -9.06
CA LEU A 107 7.30 -0.37 -9.68
C LEU A 107 8.20 -1.46 -10.27
N ALA A 108 8.36 -2.60 -9.60
CA ALA A 108 9.15 -3.72 -10.14
C ALA A 108 8.57 -4.19 -11.47
N ILE A 109 7.25 -4.35 -11.54
CA ILE A 109 6.54 -4.71 -12.78
C ILE A 109 6.72 -3.61 -13.83
N ALA A 110 6.58 -2.33 -13.45
CA ALA A 110 6.80 -1.21 -14.37
C ALA A 110 8.22 -1.22 -14.98
N CYS A 111 9.24 -1.56 -14.19
CA CYS A 111 10.62 -1.73 -14.68
C CYS A 111 10.76 -2.92 -15.63
N ILE A 112 10.14 -4.07 -15.35
CA ILE A 112 10.19 -5.25 -16.25
C ILE A 112 9.64 -4.91 -17.64
N PHE A 113 8.50 -4.21 -17.68
CA PHE A 113 7.86 -3.87 -18.95
C PHE A 113 8.46 -2.61 -19.60
N GLY A 114 9.07 -1.71 -18.83
CA GLY A 114 9.77 -0.51 -19.32
C GLY A 114 8.82 0.47 -20.02
N ASN A 115 7.77 0.90 -19.32
CA ASN A 115 6.72 1.76 -19.84
C ASN A 115 6.63 3.07 -19.03
N TRP A 116 6.81 4.20 -19.72
CA TRP A 116 6.78 5.55 -19.14
C TRP A 116 5.45 5.88 -18.46
N TRP A 117 4.33 5.37 -18.98
CA TRP A 117 3.02 5.61 -18.38
C TRP A 117 2.92 5.07 -16.97
N HIS A 118 3.56 3.95 -16.65
CA HIS A 118 3.58 3.42 -15.28
C HIS A 118 4.35 4.33 -14.32
N ILE A 119 5.42 4.99 -14.79
CA ILE A 119 6.16 5.97 -13.99
C ILE A 119 5.33 7.23 -13.75
N ILE A 120 4.62 7.72 -14.77
CA ILE A 120 3.75 8.90 -14.68
C ILE A 120 2.52 8.63 -13.78
N ILE A 121 1.93 7.44 -13.89
CA ILE A 121 0.76 7.03 -13.12
C ILE A 121 1.11 6.76 -11.65
N PHE A 122 2.35 6.36 -11.36
CA PHE A 122 2.73 5.93 -10.02
C PHE A 122 2.45 6.98 -8.92
N PRO A 123 2.81 8.27 -9.05
CA PRO A 123 2.40 9.29 -8.08
C PRO A 123 0.88 9.39 -7.87
N LEU A 124 0.09 9.26 -8.95
CA LEU A 124 -1.37 9.27 -8.86
C LEU A 124 -1.89 8.06 -8.09
N LEU A 125 -1.31 6.88 -8.30
CA LEU A 125 -1.62 5.67 -7.55
C LEU A 125 -1.34 5.86 -6.05
N ILE A 126 -0.18 6.43 -5.69
CA ILE A 126 0.18 6.68 -4.28
C ILE A 126 -0.79 7.65 -3.62
N ILE A 127 -1.11 8.77 -4.29
CA ILE A 127 -2.11 9.74 -3.81
C ILE A 127 -3.47 9.05 -3.64
N PHE A 128 -3.90 8.26 -4.63
CA PHE A 128 -5.17 7.54 -4.57
C PHE A 128 -5.23 6.58 -3.38
N VAL A 129 -4.24 5.70 -3.22
CA VAL A 129 -4.18 4.75 -2.09
C VAL A 129 -4.15 5.50 -0.76
N GLN A 130 -3.40 6.60 -0.68
CA GLN A 130 -3.34 7.41 0.53
C GLN A 130 -4.72 7.98 0.90
N GLU A 131 -5.38 8.66 -0.03
CA GLU A 131 -6.61 9.40 0.24
C GLU A 131 -7.81 8.46 0.45
N TYR A 132 -7.92 7.41 -0.35
CA TYR A 132 -9.10 6.54 -0.38
C TYR A 132 -9.02 5.32 0.54
N ILE A 133 -7.82 4.88 0.89
CA ILE A 133 -7.60 3.67 1.70
C ILE A 133 -6.94 4.05 3.02
N ILE A 134 -5.69 4.52 2.99
CA ILE A 134 -4.89 4.70 4.20
C ILE A 134 -5.55 5.70 5.15
N LYS A 135 -5.96 6.88 4.68
CA LYS A 135 -6.62 7.86 5.56
C LYS A 135 -7.90 7.34 6.22
N LYS A 136 -8.65 6.43 5.57
CA LYS A 136 -9.83 5.81 6.18
C LYS A 136 -9.42 4.81 7.27
N GLU A 137 -8.42 3.99 6.98
CA GLU A 137 -7.83 3.06 7.94
C GLU A 137 -7.26 3.79 9.16
N GLU A 138 -6.48 4.86 8.95
CA GLU A 138 -5.92 5.65 10.07
C GLU A 138 -7.02 6.30 10.90
N LYS A 139 -8.08 6.85 10.29
CA LYS A 139 -9.24 7.41 11.01
C LYS A 139 -9.98 6.35 11.83
N TYR A 140 -10.07 5.12 11.31
CA TYR A 140 -10.64 4.00 12.05
C TYR A 140 -9.75 3.63 13.25
N LEU A 141 -8.42 3.51 13.03
CA LEU A 141 -7.46 3.20 14.10
C LEU A 141 -7.41 4.28 15.18
N GLU A 142 -7.54 5.56 14.82
CA GLU A 142 -7.68 6.66 15.78
C GLU A 142 -8.91 6.50 16.68
N LYS A 143 -10.04 6.09 16.10
CA LYS A 143 -11.29 5.88 16.85
C LYS A 143 -11.22 4.64 17.74
N GLU A 144 -10.60 3.56 17.25
CA GLU A 144 -10.53 2.27 17.92
C GLU A 144 -9.50 2.26 19.06
N PHE A 145 -8.31 2.83 18.84
CA PHE A 145 -7.18 2.75 19.78
C PHE A 145 -6.81 4.08 20.45
N GLY A 146 -7.47 5.19 20.09
CA GLY A 146 -7.35 6.47 20.77
C GLY A 146 -5.91 6.98 20.90
N GLU A 147 -5.50 7.31 22.13
CA GLU A 147 -4.18 7.88 22.43
C GLU A 147 -3.01 6.98 22.04
N GLU A 148 -3.17 5.65 22.10
CA GLU A 148 -2.11 4.71 21.72
C GLU A 148 -1.72 4.91 20.25
N TYR A 149 -2.73 5.01 19.38
CA TYR A 149 -2.50 5.28 17.96
C TYR A 149 -1.99 6.69 17.70
N LEU A 150 -2.50 7.71 18.42
CA LEU A 150 -2.01 9.08 18.29
C LEU A 150 -0.52 9.19 18.67
N ASN A 151 -0.08 8.50 19.72
CA ASN A 151 1.32 8.45 20.12
C ASN A 151 2.19 7.72 19.10
N TYR A 152 1.66 6.64 18.51
CA TYR A 152 2.33 5.95 17.41
C TYR A 152 2.47 6.83 16.15
N LYS A 153 1.43 7.58 15.77
CA LYS A 153 1.46 8.52 14.63
C LYS A 153 2.53 9.61 14.75
N LYS A 154 2.86 10.03 15.98
CA LYS A 154 3.92 11.03 16.25
C LYS A 154 5.32 10.45 16.02
N LYS A 155 5.49 9.14 16.21
CA LYS A 155 6.79 8.45 16.14
C LYS A 155 7.08 7.90 14.75
N VAL A 156 6.05 7.45 14.04
CA VAL A 156 6.19 6.72 12.77
C VAL A 156 5.47 7.45 11.65
N ARG A 157 6.15 7.63 10.52
CA ARG A 157 5.60 8.29 9.34
C ARG A 157 4.58 7.39 8.63
N ARG A 158 3.71 8.01 7.82
CA ARG A 158 2.69 7.29 7.04
C ARG A 158 3.32 6.42 5.96
N TRP A 159 4.26 7.02 5.24
CA TRP A 159 5.17 6.39 4.28
C TRP A 159 6.59 6.51 4.82
N ILE A 160 7.59 5.92 4.16
CA ILE A 160 9.01 6.02 4.54
C ILE A 160 9.51 7.48 4.54
#